data_AF-A0A8J7A0Q4-F1
#
_entry.id   AF-A0A8J7A0Q4-F1
#
_cell.length_a   1.000
_cell.length_b   1.000
_cell.length_c   1.000
_cell.angle_alpha   90.00
_cell.angle_beta   90.00
_cell.angle_gamma   90.00
#
_symmetry.space_group_name_H-M   'P 1'
#
loop_
_entity.id
_entity.type
_entity.pdbx_description
1 polymer ?
#
loop_
_entity_poly.entity_id
_entity_poly.type
_entity_poly.pdbx_seq_one_letter_code
_entity_poly.pdbx_strand_id
1 'polypeptide(L)'
;MEYQRRGQEPTSAVQENIKTKESQIAKLRRGIARLIDSYAEGLIEKNEFEPRIHKIKERVAILEAQVKNLNDEATLNRELRLIIGRLEEFSSKVINNLDSIEWNSQREIIRLLVKRVEVDTEQVNVVFRVGEVSDVPKSESESLQDCRRGMQPSTCQRCPTWNRSHT
;
A
#
# COMPACT_ATOMS: atom_id res chain seq x y z
N MET A 1 17.78 -4.20 9.47
CA MET A 1 17.37 -2.78 9.59
C MET A 1 17.59 -2.05 8.26
N GLU A 2 16.75 -2.31 7.25
CA GLU A 2 16.80 -1.65 5.93
C GLU A 2 15.80 -0.49 5.82
N TYR A 3 14.69 -0.56 6.56
CA TYR A 3 13.62 0.44 6.58
C TYR A 3 14.08 1.84 7.03
N GLN A 4 14.93 1.93 8.05
CA GLN A 4 15.46 3.22 8.52
C GLN A 4 16.43 3.87 7.53
N ARG A 5 17.18 3.08 6.72
CA ARG A 5 18.10 3.63 5.72
C ARG A 5 17.38 4.24 4.51
N ARG A 6 16.18 3.79 4.17
CA ARG A 6 15.35 4.43 3.13
C ARG A 6 14.69 5.74 3.63
N GLY A 7 14.69 5.98 4.94
CA GLY A 7 14.01 7.12 5.55
C GLY A 7 14.80 8.44 5.48
N GLN A 8 16.09 8.46 5.78
CA GLN A 8 16.67 9.75 6.22
C GLN A 8 17.30 10.66 5.15
N GLU A 9 17.53 10.23 3.91
CA GLU A 9 18.23 11.07 2.91
C GLU A 9 17.59 11.32 1.51
N PRO A 10 16.42 10.76 1.10
CA PRO A 10 15.91 10.99 -0.26
C PRO A 10 15.12 12.30 -0.47
N THR A 11 14.67 12.99 0.59
CA THR A 11 13.75 14.13 0.44
C THR A 11 14.38 15.34 -0.24
N SER A 12 15.66 15.63 0.01
CA SER A 12 16.37 16.74 -0.65
C SER A 12 16.59 16.46 -2.13
N ALA A 13 16.99 15.24 -2.47
CA ALA A 13 17.19 14.80 -3.86
C ALA A 13 15.88 14.79 -4.66
N VAL A 14 14.77 14.33 -4.07
CA VAL A 14 13.44 14.38 -4.70
C VAL A 14 13.00 15.82 -4.95
N GLN A 15 13.22 16.72 -3.98
CA GLN A 15 12.91 18.15 -4.15
C GLN A 15 13.75 18.81 -5.23
N GLU A 16 15.04 18.49 -5.34
CA GLU A 16 15.91 18.99 -6.41
C GLU A 16 15.46 18.48 -7.79
N ASN A 17 15.03 17.22 -7.87
CA ASN A 17 14.49 16.63 -9.09
C ASN A 17 13.19 17.33 -9.54
N ILE A 18 12.27 17.57 -8.60
CA ILE A 18 11.03 18.34 -8.84
C ILE A 18 11.38 19.74 -9.39
N LYS A 19 12.25 20.49 -8.70
CA LYS A 19 12.68 21.83 -9.13
C LYS A 19 13.30 21.83 -10.53
N THR A 20 14.10 20.81 -10.83
CA THR A 20 14.74 20.66 -12.15
C THR A 20 13.69 20.45 -13.24
N LYS A 21 12.70 19.58 -13.00
CA LYS A 21 11.60 19.35 -13.96
C LYS A 21 10.70 20.57 -14.11
N GLU A 22 10.38 21.28 -13.03
CA GLU A 22 9.62 22.54 -13.08
C GLU A 22 10.33 23.62 -13.91
N SER A 23 11.65 23.74 -13.75
CA SER A 23 12.46 24.64 -14.58
C SER A 23 12.41 24.26 -16.06
N GLN A 24 12.43 22.96 -16.38
CA GLN A 24 12.27 22.48 -17.75
C GLN A 24 10.88 22.79 -18.31
N ILE A 25 9.81 22.58 -17.53
CA ILE A 25 8.44 22.95 -17.90
C ILE A 25 8.35 24.45 -18.20
N ALA A 26 8.90 25.30 -17.33
CA ALA A 26 8.89 26.74 -17.51
C ALA A 26 9.63 27.17 -18.78
N LYS A 27 10.77 26.55 -19.09
CA LYS A 27 11.51 26.78 -20.35
C LYS A 27 10.69 26.39 -21.58
N LEU A 28 10.05 25.22 -21.55
CA LEU A 28 9.20 24.76 -22.66
C LEU A 28 7.98 25.66 -22.86
N ARG A 29 7.31 26.08 -21.79
CA ARG A 29 6.17 27.01 -21.85
C ARG A 29 6.56 28.37 -22.45
N ARG A 30 7.74 28.91 -22.11
CA ARG A 30 8.28 30.11 -22.78
C ARG A 30 8.59 29.86 -24.26
N GLY A 31 9.07 28.65 -24.60
CA GLY A 31 9.26 28.23 -25.98
C GLY A 31 7.95 28.19 -26.77
N ILE A 32 6.87 27.70 -26.17
CA ILE A 32 5.52 27.73 -26.76
C ILE A 32 5.09 29.17 -27.03
N ALA A 33 5.25 30.09 -26.07
CA ALA A 33 4.87 31.49 -26.26
C ALA A 33 5.59 32.12 -27.47
N ARG A 34 6.91 31.95 -27.56
CA ARG A 34 7.70 32.44 -28.71
C ARG A 34 7.28 31.80 -30.03
N LEU A 35 6.95 30.51 -30.01
CA LEU A 35 6.50 29.79 -31.20
C LEU A 35 5.14 30.33 -31.69
N ILE A 36 4.25 30.70 -30.77
CA ILE A 36 2.98 31.35 -31.07
C ILE A 36 3.23 32.74 -31.67
N ASP A 37 4.11 33.54 -31.06
CA ASP A 37 4.44 34.88 -31.54
C ASP A 37 5.02 34.82 -32.98
N SER A 38 5.97 33.93 -33.25
CA SER A 38 6.53 33.74 -34.59
C SER A 38 5.49 33.32 -35.64
N TYR A 39 4.51 32.51 -35.25
CA TYR A 39 3.40 32.14 -36.15
C TYR A 39 2.47 33.33 -36.40
N ALA A 40 2.14 34.10 -35.37
CA ALA A 40 1.29 35.29 -35.47
C ALA A 40 1.94 36.40 -36.31
N GLU A 41 3.26 36.53 -36.27
CA GLU A 41 4.05 37.44 -37.11
C GLU A 41 4.27 36.93 -38.55
N GLY A 42 3.80 35.71 -38.87
CA GLY A 42 3.94 35.11 -40.20
C GLY A 42 5.36 34.64 -40.53
N LEU A 43 6.25 34.53 -39.53
CA LEU A 43 7.63 34.06 -39.72
C LEU A 43 7.72 32.55 -39.95
N ILE A 44 6.68 31.81 -39.56
CA ILE A 44 6.56 30.36 -39.77
C ILE A 44 5.18 30.01 -40.31
N GLU A 45 5.13 29.01 -41.17
CA GLU A 45 3.88 28.51 -41.72
C GLU A 45 3.18 27.52 -40.77
N LYS A 46 1.88 27.33 -40.98
CA LYS A 46 1.05 26.45 -40.15
C LYS A 46 1.54 24.99 -40.15
N ASN A 47 2.02 24.50 -41.29
CA ASN A 47 2.56 23.14 -41.45
C ASN A 47 3.82 22.90 -40.59
N GLU A 48 4.61 23.94 -40.28
CA GLU A 48 5.76 23.88 -39.40
C GLU A 48 5.38 24.11 -37.94
N PHE A 49 4.39 24.98 -37.69
CA PHE A 49 3.92 25.35 -36.36
C PHE A 49 3.23 24.17 -35.64
N GLU A 50 2.20 23.59 -36.27
CA GLU A 50 1.34 22.56 -35.67
C GLU A 50 2.12 21.35 -35.10
N PRO A 51 3.02 20.69 -35.86
CA PRO A 51 3.77 19.55 -35.31
C PRO A 51 4.72 19.98 -34.17
N ARG A 52 5.29 21.18 -34.22
CA ARG A 52 6.19 21.69 -33.18
C ARG A 52 5.44 21.98 -31.89
N ILE A 53 4.32 22.70 -31.95
CA ILE A 53 3.54 23.02 -30.76
C ILE A 53 2.97 21.76 -30.11
N HIS A 54 2.51 20.79 -30.91
CA HIS A 54 2.00 19.52 -30.42
C HIS A 54 3.06 18.76 -29.61
N LYS A 55 4.25 18.58 -30.19
CA LYS A 55 5.37 17.88 -29.53
C LYS A 55 5.82 18.57 -28.23
N ILE A 56 5.85 19.90 -28.21
CA ILE A 56 6.24 20.63 -26.98
C ILE A 56 5.15 20.49 -25.91
N LYS A 57 3.86 20.59 -26.27
CA LYS A 57 2.74 20.38 -25.34
C LYS A 57 2.73 18.98 -24.76
N GLU A 58 2.95 17.95 -25.58
CA GLU A 58 3.08 16.57 -25.12
C GLU A 58 4.21 16.42 -24.10
N ARG A 59 5.38 16.98 -24.40
CA ARG A 59 6.52 16.95 -23.47
C ARG A 59 6.25 17.69 -22.16
N VAL A 60 5.52 18.80 -22.21
CA VAL A 60 5.08 19.53 -21.01
C VAL A 60 4.15 18.65 -20.18
N ALA A 61 3.15 18.02 -20.79
CA ALA A 61 2.22 17.14 -20.09
C ALA A 61 2.93 15.95 -19.41
N ILE A 62 3.91 15.33 -20.09
CA ILE A 62 4.72 14.25 -19.50
C ILE A 62 5.50 14.73 -18.27
N LEU A 63 6.15 15.89 -18.35
CA LEU A 63 6.92 16.44 -17.23
C LEU A 63 6.01 16.84 -16.06
N GLU A 64 4.83 17.41 -16.34
CA GLU A 64 3.84 17.75 -15.32
C GLU A 64 3.33 16.51 -14.60
N ALA A 65 3.03 15.43 -15.32
CA ALA A 65 2.65 14.16 -14.74
C ALA A 65 3.76 13.59 -13.84
N GLN A 66 5.02 13.69 -14.26
CA GLN A 66 6.17 13.26 -13.45
C GLN A 66 6.32 14.10 -12.17
N VAL A 67 6.18 15.42 -12.25
CA VAL A 67 6.23 16.31 -11.08
C VAL A 67 5.09 15.98 -10.11
N LYS A 68 3.89 15.74 -10.63
CA LYS A 68 2.74 15.34 -9.81
C LYS A 68 3.03 14.03 -9.08
N ASN A 69 3.44 12.99 -9.78
CA ASN A 69 3.73 11.68 -9.18
C ASN A 69 4.81 11.78 -8.09
N LEU A 70 5.87 12.56 -8.30
CA LEU A 70 6.91 12.77 -7.29
C LEU A 70 6.39 13.48 -6.03
N ASN A 71 5.48 14.46 -6.20
CA ASN A 71 4.85 15.14 -5.07
C ASN A 71 3.89 14.22 -4.30
N ASP A 72 3.09 13.44 -5.02
CA ASP A 72 2.15 12.49 -4.41
C ASP A 72 2.92 11.43 -3.59
N GLU A 73 4.01 10.88 -4.14
CA GLU A 73 4.89 9.95 -3.44
C GLU A 73 5.57 10.58 -2.21
N ALA A 74 6.07 11.82 -2.34
CA ALA A 74 6.67 12.54 -1.21
C ALA A 74 5.66 12.80 -0.08
N THR A 75 4.41 13.09 -0.45
CA THR A 75 3.30 13.32 0.50
C THR A 75 2.96 12.02 1.24
N LEU A 76 2.74 10.93 0.51
CA LEU A 76 2.46 9.61 1.09
C LEU A 76 3.58 9.18 2.05
N ASN A 77 4.84 9.33 1.64
CA ASN A 77 5.99 9.01 2.49
C ASN A 77 6.04 9.84 3.77
N ARG A 78 5.67 11.12 3.71
CA ARG A 78 5.58 11.99 4.88
C ARG A 78 4.46 11.53 5.82
N GLU A 79 3.30 11.20 5.28
CA GLU A 79 2.15 10.70 6.07
C GLU A 79 2.49 9.39 6.78
N LEU A 80 3.09 8.43 6.06
CA LEU A 80 3.54 7.16 6.65
C LEU A 80 4.53 7.37 7.79
N ARG A 81 5.50 8.29 7.64
CA ARG A 81 6.44 8.61 8.74
C ARG A 81 5.74 9.19 9.96
N LEU A 82 4.73 10.03 9.77
CA LEU A 82 3.95 10.58 10.88
C LEU A 82 3.16 9.49 11.60
N ILE A 83 2.56 8.56 10.85
CA ILE A 83 1.84 7.42 11.43
C ILE A 83 2.82 6.53 12.21
N ILE A 84 3.96 6.16 11.61
CA ILE A 84 4.99 5.36 12.26
C ILE A 84 5.48 6.04 13.54
N GLY A 85 5.83 7.33 13.49
CA GLY A 85 6.28 8.06 14.66
C GLY A 85 5.24 8.11 15.79
N ARG A 86 3.95 8.26 15.46
CA ARG A 86 2.86 8.20 16.45
C ARG A 86 2.70 6.80 17.05
N LEU A 87 2.86 5.75 16.23
CA LEU A 87 2.83 4.36 16.70
C LEU A 87 4.03 4.05 17.60
N GLU A 88 5.22 4.53 17.25
CA GLU A 88 6.42 4.40 18.08
C GLU A 88 6.25 5.12 19.43
N GLU A 89 5.73 6.34 19.43
CA GLU A 89 5.44 7.08 20.65
C GLU A 89 4.39 6.36 21.51
N PHE A 90 3.30 5.89 20.89
CA PHE A 90 2.28 5.11 21.57
C PHE A 90 2.85 3.83 22.17
N SER A 91 3.62 3.06 21.40
CA SER A 91 4.24 1.82 21.87
C SER A 91 5.19 2.07 23.05
N SER A 92 5.98 3.15 22.99
CA SER A 92 6.88 3.55 24.07
C SER A 92 6.10 3.90 25.34
N LYS A 93 4.98 4.63 25.21
CA LYS A 93 4.09 4.93 26.35
C LYS A 93 3.47 3.67 26.93
N VAL A 94 3.01 2.74 26.08
CA VAL A 94 2.45 1.47 26.55
C VAL A 94 3.53 0.69 27.31
N ILE A 95 4.70 0.44 26.71
CA ILE A 95 5.78 -0.33 27.34
C ILE A 95 6.21 0.29 28.68
N ASN A 96 6.42 1.61 28.72
CA ASN A 96 6.91 2.29 29.93
C ASN A 96 5.88 2.37 31.07
N ASN A 97 4.59 2.23 30.77
CA ASN A 97 3.52 2.35 31.77
C ASN A 97 2.80 1.03 32.03
N LEU A 98 3.03 -0.03 31.24
CA LEU A 98 2.26 -1.27 31.37
C LEU A 98 2.43 -1.93 32.75
N ASP A 99 3.63 -1.83 33.32
CA ASP A 99 3.95 -2.40 34.64
C ASP A 99 3.45 -1.54 35.82
N SER A 100 3.14 -0.26 35.57
CA SER A 100 2.70 0.70 36.60
C SER A 100 1.18 0.93 36.61
N ILE A 101 0.44 0.33 35.67
CA ILE A 101 -1.02 0.44 35.54
C ILE A 101 -1.72 -0.61 36.43
N GLU A 102 -2.92 -0.30 36.93
CA GLU A 102 -3.75 -1.24 37.70
C GLU A 102 -4.02 -2.53 36.90
N TRP A 103 -3.96 -3.70 37.57
CA TRP A 103 -4.09 -5.03 36.97
C TRP A 103 -5.27 -5.19 35.99
N ASN A 104 -6.44 -4.64 36.32
CA ASN A 104 -7.62 -4.73 35.45
C ASN A 104 -7.37 -4.02 34.11
N SER A 105 -6.80 -2.81 34.16
CA SER A 105 -6.46 -2.01 32.98
C SER A 105 -5.32 -2.64 32.17
N GLN A 106 -4.30 -3.19 32.84
CA GLN A 106 -3.22 -3.95 32.21
C GLN A 106 -3.77 -5.15 31.42
N ARG A 107 -4.68 -5.90 32.03
CA ARG A 107 -5.33 -7.06 31.41
C ARG A 107 -6.18 -6.68 30.19
N GLU A 108 -6.92 -5.57 30.26
CA GLU A 108 -7.70 -5.09 29.12
C GLU A 108 -6.81 -4.69 27.94
N ILE A 109 -5.68 -4.01 28.20
CA ILE A 109 -4.69 -3.68 27.16
C ILE A 109 -4.14 -4.95 26.49
N ILE A 110 -3.77 -5.97 27.28
CA ILE A 110 -3.27 -7.24 26.74
C ILE A 110 -4.34 -7.93 25.87
N ARG A 111 -5.61 -7.91 26.29
CA ARG A 111 -6.73 -8.50 25.53
C ARG A 111 -7.00 -7.83 24.19
N LEU A 112 -6.65 -6.54 24.04
CA LEU A 112 -6.75 -5.83 22.77
C LEU A 112 -5.71 -6.32 21.75
N LEU A 113 -4.57 -6.86 22.19
CA LEU A 113 -3.49 -7.33 21.31
C LEU A 113 -3.53 -8.84 21.10
N VAL A 114 -3.94 -9.60 22.11
CA VAL A 114 -3.95 -11.07 22.07
C VAL A 114 -5.28 -11.57 21.50
N LYS A 115 -5.21 -12.42 20.47
CA LYS A 115 -6.36 -13.12 19.88
C LYS A 115 -6.69 -14.37 20.69
N ARG A 116 -5.67 -15.18 20.99
CA ARG A 116 -5.77 -16.38 21.83
C ARG A 116 -4.39 -16.78 22.37
N VAL A 117 -4.40 -17.58 23.42
CA VAL A 117 -3.22 -18.23 23.97
C VAL A 117 -3.40 -19.73 23.80
N GLU A 118 -2.45 -20.36 23.13
CA GLU A 118 -2.37 -21.81 22.91
C GLU A 118 -1.38 -22.37 23.92
N VAL A 119 -1.79 -23.36 24.71
CA VAL A 119 -0.98 -23.94 25.77
C VAL A 119 -0.74 -25.41 25.43
N ASP A 120 0.50 -25.74 25.12
CA ASP A 120 0.97 -27.10 24.87
C ASP A 120 1.72 -27.66 26.08
N THR A 121 2.13 -28.92 26.03
CA THR A 121 2.84 -29.60 27.12
C THR A 121 4.20 -28.99 27.44
N GLU A 122 4.89 -28.41 26.45
CA GLU A 122 6.26 -27.89 26.59
C GLU A 122 6.36 -26.38 26.37
N GLN A 123 5.33 -25.75 25.79
CA GLN A 123 5.41 -24.36 25.36
C GLN A 123 4.05 -23.64 25.41
N VAL A 124 4.10 -22.32 25.51
CA VAL A 124 2.94 -21.44 25.40
C VAL A 124 3.11 -20.57 24.16
N ASN A 125 2.13 -20.62 23.25
CA ASN A 125 2.10 -19.82 22.05
C ASN A 125 1.05 -18.70 22.17
N VAL A 126 1.46 -17.45 21.94
CA VAL A 126 0.58 -16.28 22.01
C VAL A 126 0.24 -15.82 20.60
N VAL A 127 -1.01 -16.02 20.20
CA VAL A 127 -1.50 -15.60 18.89
C VAL A 127 -2.01 -14.16 18.98
N PHE A 128 -1.36 -13.24 18.29
CA PHE A 128 -1.74 -11.83 18.25
C PHE A 128 -2.88 -11.54 17.25
N ARG A 129 -3.60 -10.43 17.47
CA ARG A 129 -4.65 -9.93 16.57
C ARG A 129 -4.08 -9.21 15.36
N VAL A 130 -2.94 -8.54 15.53
CA VAL A 130 -2.17 -7.98 14.41
C VAL A 130 -1.49 -9.16 13.73
N GLY A 131 -1.82 -9.40 12.47
CA GLY A 131 -1.23 -10.49 11.71
C GLY A 131 0.27 -10.31 11.58
N GLU A 132 1.01 -11.42 11.60
CA GLU A 132 2.41 -11.40 11.19
C GLU A 132 2.46 -10.91 9.73
N VAL A 133 3.18 -9.81 9.49
CA VAL A 133 3.49 -9.37 8.15
C VAL A 133 4.52 -10.36 7.62
N SER A 134 4.06 -11.42 6.95
CA SER A 134 4.95 -12.34 6.27
C SER A 134 5.64 -11.57 5.13
N ASP A 135 6.96 -11.38 5.22
CA ASP A 135 7.81 -10.78 4.17
C ASP A 135 7.86 -11.61 2.87
N VAL A 136 7.12 -12.72 2.79
CA VAL A 136 7.03 -13.59 1.62
C VAL A 136 5.78 -13.19 0.82
N PRO A 137 5.89 -12.89 -0.49
CA PRO A 137 4.71 -12.76 -1.32
C PRO A 137 3.97 -14.09 -1.26
N LYS A 138 2.77 -14.08 -0.66
CA LYS A 138 1.87 -15.24 -0.70
C LYS A 138 1.65 -15.55 -2.18
N SER A 139 2.27 -16.62 -2.66
CA SER A 139 1.87 -17.22 -3.92
C SER A 139 0.40 -17.54 -3.80
N GLU A 140 -0.39 -17.10 -4.79
CA GLU A 140 -1.79 -17.47 -4.94
C GLU A 140 -1.91 -18.99 -5.02
N SER A 141 -2.07 -19.62 -3.88
CA SER A 141 -2.66 -20.95 -3.73
C SER A 141 -3.64 -20.92 -2.55
N GLU A 142 -4.49 -19.89 -2.55
CA GLU A 142 -5.79 -19.97 -1.88
C GLU A 142 -6.62 -21.02 -2.61
N SER A 143 -6.50 -22.27 -2.17
CA SER A 143 -7.53 -23.27 -2.39
C SER A 143 -8.79 -22.83 -1.63
N LEU A 144 -9.64 -22.06 -2.30
CA LEU A 144 -10.99 -21.76 -1.86
C LEU A 144 -11.80 -23.06 -1.80
N GLN A 145 -11.77 -23.74 -0.66
CA GLN A 145 -12.82 -24.67 -0.30
C GLN A 145 -13.92 -23.87 0.38
N ASP A 146 -14.86 -23.37 -0.42
CA ASP A 146 -16.17 -23.03 0.10
C ASP A 146 -17.29 -23.75 -0.67
N CYS A 147 -18.14 -24.36 0.16
CA CYS A 147 -19.40 -25.09 -0.05
C CYS A 147 -19.87 -25.46 -1.47
N ARG A 148 -20.04 -26.77 -1.72
CA ARG A 148 -21.20 -27.30 -2.48
C ARG A 148 -21.81 -28.52 -1.80
N ARG A 149 -22.81 -28.27 -0.95
CA ARG A 149 -23.83 -29.25 -0.59
C ARG A 149 -25.10 -28.94 -1.38
N GLY A 150 -25.46 -29.86 -2.29
CA GLY A 150 -26.86 -30.18 -2.64
C GLY A 150 -27.47 -29.49 -3.87
N MET A 151 -27.58 -30.22 -4.98
CA MET A 151 -28.85 -30.39 -5.69
C MET A 151 -28.78 -31.57 -6.69
N GLN A 152 -29.88 -32.32 -6.78
CA GLN A 152 -30.37 -33.22 -7.83
C GLN A 152 -30.29 -34.75 -7.57
N PRO A 153 -31.27 -35.53 -8.07
CA PRO A 153 -32.24 -36.20 -7.21
C PRO A 153 -32.29 -37.73 -7.38
N SER A 154 -33.02 -38.36 -6.45
CA SER A 154 -33.76 -39.62 -6.58
C SER A 154 -33.19 -40.73 -7.48
N THR A 155 -32.68 -41.79 -6.85
CA THR A 155 -33.25 -43.12 -7.01
C THR A 155 -33.07 -43.91 -5.72
N CYS A 156 -34.20 -44.20 -5.08
CA CYS A 156 -34.32 -45.18 -4.03
C CYS A 156 -34.01 -46.55 -4.62
N GLN A 157 -33.13 -47.35 -3.99
CA GLN A 157 -33.27 -48.80 -3.94
C GLN A 157 -32.39 -49.41 -2.84
N ARG A 158 -33.09 -50.07 -1.90
CA ARG A 158 -32.67 -51.15 -1.00
C ARG A 158 -31.73 -50.83 0.18
N CYS A 159 -32.36 -50.71 1.35
CA CYS A 159 -31.78 -51.17 2.61
C CYS A 159 -31.84 -52.71 2.69
N PRO A 160 -30.80 -53.38 3.23
CA PRO A 160 -30.98 -54.61 3.97
C PRO A 160 -30.94 -54.33 5.48
N THR A 161 -31.76 -55.10 6.17
CA THR A 161 -32.16 -55.03 7.57
C THR A 161 -31.05 -55.35 8.56
N TRP A 162 -31.11 -54.71 9.74
CA TRP A 162 -30.48 -55.19 10.97
C TRP A 162 -30.92 -56.64 11.27
N ASN A 163 -29.98 -57.50 11.65
CA ASN A 163 -30.28 -58.56 12.61
C ASN A 163 -29.06 -58.90 13.46
N ARG A 164 -29.30 -58.79 14.77
CA ARG A 164 -28.48 -59.23 15.89
C ARG A 164 -29.08 -60.56 16.35
N SER A 165 -28.29 -61.64 16.47
CA SER A 165 -28.37 -62.69 17.52
C SER A 165 -27.63 -63.99 17.15
N HIS A 166 -27.18 -64.68 18.21
CA HIS A 166 -26.52 -65.99 18.35
C HIS A 166 -24.99 -65.98 18.15
N THR A 167 -24.18 -66.36 19.16
CA THR A 167 -24.37 -67.34 20.26
C THR A 167 -23.69 -66.85 21.53
#